data_AF-A0A4Q5QPZ1-F1
#
_entry.id   AF-A0A4Q5QPZ1-F1
#
_cell.length_a   1.000
_cell.length_b   1.000
_cell.length_c   1.000
_cell.angle_alpha   90.00
_cell.angle_beta   90.00
_cell.angle_gamma   90.00
#
_symmetry.space_group_name_H-M   'P 1'
#
loop_
_entity.id
_entity.type
_entity.pdbx_description
1 polymer ?
#
loop_
_entity_poly.entity_id
_entity_poly.type
_entity_poly.pdbx_seq_one_letter_code
_entity_poly.pdbx_strand_id
1 'polypeptide(L)'
;LQGYKVSAAQATPEQQDALLTLAMNDKLPQGGVFFEAFRQLVITGYYTSEIGITQEREYLPVPGGYDGAFPYSKVNKVYSS
;
A
#
# COMPACT_ATOMS: atom_id res chain seq x y z
N LEU A 1 -5.34 -27.94 -1.81
CA LEU A 1 -5.26 -26.61 -2.45
C LEU A 1 -6.61 -26.34 -3.09
N GLN A 2 -7.42 -25.45 -2.49
CA GLN A 2 -8.74 -25.12 -3.01
C GLN A 2 -8.51 -24.40 -4.34
N GLY A 3 -8.64 -25.15 -5.43
CA GLY A 3 -8.31 -24.70 -6.78
C GLY A 3 -9.38 -23.74 -7.26
N TYR A 4 -9.23 -22.46 -6.95
CA TYR A 4 -9.96 -21.43 -7.66
C TYR A 4 -9.50 -21.46 -9.12
N LYS A 5 -10.27 -22.14 -9.98
CA LYS A 5 -10.01 -22.27 -11.42
C LYS A 5 -10.51 -21.05 -12.22
N VAL A 6 -10.67 -19.91 -11.56
CA VAL A 6 -11.13 -18.67 -12.18
C VAL A 6 -9.93 -17.76 -12.42
N SER A 7 -9.95 -17.01 -13.52
CA SER A 7 -8.94 -15.99 -13.74
C SER A 7 -9.03 -14.92 -12.65
N ALA A 8 -7.91 -14.27 -12.31
CA ALA A 8 -7.90 -13.21 -11.31
C ALA A 8 -8.91 -12.09 -11.63
N ALA A 9 -9.15 -11.82 -12.91
CA ALA A 9 -10.11 -10.82 -13.38
C ALA A 9 -11.59 -11.20 -13.14
N GLN A 10 -11.88 -12.49 -12.94
CA GLN A 10 -13.24 -13.01 -12.73
C GLN A 10 -13.49 -13.45 -11.28
N ALA A 11 -12.47 -13.41 -10.43
CA ALA A 11 -12.58 -13.76 -9.02
C ALA A 11 -13.33 -12.68 -8.24
N THR A 12 -14.12 -13.09 -7.24
CA THR A 12 -14.73 -12.14 -6.30
C THR A 12 -13.64 -11.49 -5.42
N PRO A 13 -13.90 -10.34 -4.77
CA PRO A 13 -12.93 -9.70 -3.89
C PRO A 13 -12.38 -10.64 -2.80
N GLU A 14 -13.24 -11.48 -2.22
CA GLU A 14 -12.86 -12.45 -1.18
C GLU A 14 -11.97 -13.56 -1.75
N GLN A 15 -12.22 -13.98 -2.98
CA GLN A 15 -11.38 -14.96 -3.67
C GLN A 15 -10.03 -14.37 -4.05
N GLN A 16 -9.98 -13.10 -4.47
CA GLN A 16 -8.74 -12.39 -4.74
C GLN A 16 -7.88 -12.26 -3.48
N ASP A 17 -8.48 -11.88 -2.35
CA ASP A 17 -7.78 -11.80 -1.06
C ASP A 17 -7.20 -13.16 -0.63
N ALA A 18 -7.99 -14.23 -0.75
CA ALA A 18 -7.52 -15.58 -0.47
C ALA A 18 -6.35 -15.98 -1.39
N LEU A 19 -6.43 -15.66 -2.69
CA LEU A 19 -5.36 -15.95 -3.65
C LEU A 19 -4.07 -15.18 -3.36
N LEU A 20 -4.17 -13.88 -3.02
CA LEU A 20 -3.02 -13.07 -2.65
C LEU A 20 -2.39 -13.55 -1.34
N THR A 21 -3.20 -13.94 -0.36
CA THR A 21 -2.72 -14.53 0.90
C THR A 21 -1.98 -15.85 0.64
N LEU A 22 -2.47 -16.69 -0.27
CA LEU A 22 -1.78 -17.92 -0.67
C LEU A 22 -0.48 -17.63 -1.42
N ALA A 23 -0.47 -16.62 -2.30
CA ALA A 23 0.72 -16.19 -3.04
C ALA A 23 1.81 -15.65 -2.08
N MET A 24 1.41 -14.82 -1.11
CA MET A 24 2.29 -14.28 -0.06
C MET A 24 2.95 -15.37 0.79
N ASN A 25 2.24 -16.46 1.07
CA ASN A 25 2.74 -17.57 1.88
C ASN A 25 3.41 -18.67 1.05
N ASP A 26 3.76 -18.41 -0.21
CA ASP A 26 4.37 -19.37 -1.16
C ASP A 26 3.60 -20.69 -1.31
N LYS A 27 2.28 -20.65 -1.10
CA LYS A 27 1.39 -21.81 -1.28
C LYS A 27 0.91 -21.98 -2.72
N LEU A 28 1.34 -21.08 -3.62
CA LEU A 28 1.12 -21.14 -5.06
C LEU A 28 2.46 -21.26 -5.78
N PRO A 29 2.54 -22.04 -6.89
CA PRO A 29 3.75 -22.10 -7.70
C PRO A 29 4.13 -20.70 -8.19
N GLN A 30 5.36 -20.26 -7.90
CA GLN A 30 5.85 -18.90 -8.19
C GLN A 30 5.04 -17.76 -7.56
N GLY A 31 4.25 -18.07 -6.52
CA GLY A 31 3.38 -17.11 -5.84
C GLY A 31 4.15 -15.95 -5.20
N GLY A 32 5.24 -16.22 -4.47
CA GLY A 32 6.04 -15.19 -3.80
C GLY A 32 6.66 -14.20 -4.78
N VAL A 33 7.26 -14.67 -5.87
CA VAL A 33 7.88 -13.83 -6.90
C VAL A 33 6.86 -12.86 -7.51
N PHE A 34 5.67 -13.36 -7.84
CA PHE A 34 4.58 -12.51 -8.32
C PHE A 34 4.09 -11.54 -7.25
N PHE A 35 3.87 -12.02 -6.02
CA PHE A 35 3.31 -11.23 -4.93
C PHE A 35 4.23 -10.08 -4.53
N GLU A 36 5.54 -10.30 -4.47
CA GLU A 36 6.52 -9.25 -4.15
C GLU A 36 6.46 -8.09 -5.16
N ALA A 37 6.56 -8.41 -6.46
CA ALA A 37 6.50 -7.40 -7.51
C ALA A 37 5.14 -6.68 -7.53
N PHE A 38 4.04 -7.42 -7.38
CA PHE A 38 2.70 -6.85 -7.34
C PHE A 38 2.50 -5.92 -6.13
N ARG A 39 2.94 -6.35 -4.94
CA ARG A 39 2.89 -5.54 -3.72
C ARG A 39 3.67 -4.24 -3.87
N GLN A 40 4.85 -4.27 -4.47
CA GLN A 40 5.66 -3.06 -4.70
C GLN A 40 4.94 -2.06 -5.60
N LEU A 41 4.28 -2.52 -6.67
CA LEU A 41 3.49 -1.67 -7.55
C LEU A 41 2.29 -1.05 -6.83
N VAL A 42 1.58 -1.81 -6.00
CA VAL A 42 0.43 -1.31 -5.22
C VAL A 42 0.86 -0.26 -4.20
N ILE A 43 1.93 -0.53 -3.44
CA ILE A 43 2.48 0.43 -2.47
C ILE A 43 2.89 1.71 -3.19
N THR A 44 3.62 1.59 -4.30
CA THR A 44 4.05 2.74 -5.10
C THR A 44 2.84 3.54 -5.57
N GLY A 45 1.85 2.88 -6.17
CA GLY A 45 0.63 3.54 -6.64
C GLY A 45 -0.14 4.25 -5.52
N TYR A 46 -0.24 3.63 -4.34
CA TYR A 46 -0.89 4.23 -3.18
C TYR A 46 -0.16 5.50 -2.73
N TYR A 47 1.16 5.44 -2.50
CA TYR A 47 1.93 6.59 -2.03
C TYR A 47 2.14 7.70 -3.08
N THR A 48 1.90 7.42 -4.36
CA THR A 48 1.86 8.45 -5.41
C THR A 48 0.44 8.94 -5.72
N SER A 49 -0.60 8.32 -5.17
CA SER A 49 -1.97 8.73 -5.38
C SER A 49 -2.31 9.97 -4.55
N GLU A 50 -3.25 10.78 -5.03
CA GLU A 50 -3.80 11.93 -4.29
C GLU A 50 -4.31 11.51 -2.90
N ILE A 51 -5.03 10.38 -2.83
CA ILE A 51 -5.59 9.85 -1.58
C ILE A 51 -4.49 9.46 -0.60
N GLY A 52 -3.48 8.71 -1.05
CA GLY A 52 -2.38 8.27 -0.19
C GLY A 52 -1.54 9.43 0.32
N ILE A 53 -1.21 10.40 -0.55
CA ILE A 53 -0.47 11.61 -0.15
C ILE A 53 -1.26 12.41 0.89
N THR A 54 -2.56 12.61 0.69
CA THR A 54 -3.40 13.43 1.60
C THR A 54 -3.63 12.76 2.96
N GLN A 55 -3.74 11.44 3.00
CA GLN A 55 -3.91 10.72 4.26
C GLN A 55 -2.59 10.63 5.05
N GLU A 56 -1.47 10.36 4.40
CA GLU A 56 -0.19 10.09 5.06
C GLU A 56 0.62 11.35 5.36
N ARG A 57 0.41 12.44 4.60
CA ARG A 57 1.19 13.68 4.73
C ARG A 57 0.29 14.87 5.00
N GLU A 58 0.77 15.76 5.87
CA GLU A 58 0.17 17.07 6.03
C GLU A 58 0.81 18.03 5.03
N TYR A 59 0.01 18.50 4.07
CA TYR A 59 0.48 19.39 3.02
C TYR A 59 0.70 20.79 3.60
N LEU A 60 1.95 21.26 3.56
CA LEU A 60 2.32 22.61 3.96
C LEU A 60 2.83 23.39 2.73
N PRO A 61 1.94 24.08 1.98
CA PRO A 61 2.29 24.72 0.71
C PRO A 61 3.32 25.85 0.82
N VAL A 62 3.49 26.41 2.02
CA VAL A 62 4.49 27.43 2.33
C VAL A 62 5.28 26.93 3.53
N PRO A 63 6.53 26.48 3.36
CA PRO A 63 7.35 26.12 4.50
C PRO A 63 7.54 27.39 5.36
N GLY A 64 6.83 27.42 6.50
CA GLY A 64 7.08 28.42 7.54
C GLY A 64 8.47 28.23 8.15
N GLY A 65 8.76 29.00 9.19
CA GLY A 65 10.00 28.82 9.95
C GLY A 65 10.11 27.41 10.53
N TYR A 66 11.28 26.78 10.38
CA TYR A 66 11.58 25.49 11.01
C TYR A 66 11.62 25.63 12.53
N ASP A 67 10.75 24.90 13.23
CA ASP A 67 10.80 24.74 14.69
C ASP A 67 11.24 23.32 15.04
N GLY A 68 12.50 23.16 15.44
CA GLY A 68 13.07 21.87 15.82
C GLY A 68 12.55 21.31 17.16
N ALA A 69 11.81 22.10 17.95
CA ALA A 69 11.19 21.67 19.20
C ALA A 69 9.68 21.42 19.06
N PHE A 70 9.15 21.42 17.83
CA PHE A 70 7.71 21.26 17.61
C PHE A 70 7.21 19.89 18.09
N PRO A 71 6.21 19.83 19.00
CA PRO A 71 5.73 18.56 19.52
C PRO A 71 5.08 17.72 18.42
N TYR A 72 5.63 16.53 18.14
CA TYR A 72 5.10 15.57 17.15
C TYR A 72 3.61 15.25 17.36
N SER A 73 3.17 15.23 18.62
CA SER A 73 1.79 14.97 19.04
C SER A 73 0.76 15.96 18.49
N LYS A 74 1.20 17.13 17.99
CA LYS A 74 0.30 18.12 17.37
C LYS A 74 -0.01 17.83 15.90
N VAL A 75 0.78 17.00 15.22
CA VAL A 75 0.69 16.75 13.77
C VAL A 75 0.34 15.30 13.50
N ASN A 76 0.95 14.38 14.25
CA ASN A 76 0.87 12.93 14.04
C ASN A 76 1.16 12.46 12.59
N LYS A 77 1.77 13.34 11.77
CA LYS A 77 2.10 13.10 10.36
C LYS A 77 3.43 13.78 10.02
N VAL A 78 4.09 13.26 8.98
CA VAL A 78 5.36 13.80 8.48
C VAL A 78 5.07 14.91 7.47
N TYR A 79 5.76 16.03 7.60
CA TYR A 79 5.66 17.14 6.65
C TYR A 79 6.36 16.82 5.33
N SER A 80 5.74 17.22 4.22
CA SER A 80 6.37 17.25 2.89
C SER A 80 6.25 18.65 2.33
N SER A 81 7.35 19.14 1.76
CA SER A 81 7.34 20.27 0.82
C SER A 81 6.71 19.86 -0.51
#